data_AF-A0A7V5W683-F1
#
_entry.id   AF-A0A7V5W683-F1
#
_cell.length_a   1.000
_cell.length_b   1.000
_cell.length_c   1.000
_cell.angle_alpha   90.00
_cell.angle_beta   90.00
_cell.angle_gamma   90.00
#
_symmetry.space_group_name_H-M   'P 1'
#
loop_
_entity.id
_entity.type
_entity.pdbx_description
1 polymer ?
#
loop_
_entity_poly.entity_id
_entity_poly.type
_entity_poly.pdbx_seq_one_letter_code
_entity_poly.pdbx_strand_id
1 'polypeptide(L)'
;MAYRSDLGLLLVRVCAGGMLAAFHGWAKVKSVYALLVHDQEWRFVQTVAGLGFPFPTLFATAAAIAEFFGGILLAVGLLTRWAAGLIAITMLVAVYRHLTTDWRFELAALYLVIALLFFLGDPGRWALDARLRL
;
A
#
# COMPACT_ATOMS: atom_id res chain seq x y z
N MET A 1 -4.65 -30.67 1.25
CA MET A 1 -3.99 -29.62 2.07
C MET A 1 -3.89 -28.27 1.37
N ALA A 2 -3.76 -28.20 0.03
CA ALA A 2 -3.75 -26.94 -0.71
C ALA A 2 -4.98 -26.04 -0.46
N TYR A 3 -6.19 -26.60 -0.24
CA TYR A 3 -7.42 -25.81 -0.07
C TYR A 3 -7.34 -24.69 0.99
N ARG A 4 -6.88 -25.06 2.19
CA ARG A 4 -6.84 -24.21 3.38
C ARG A 4 -5.80 -23.10 3.26
N SER A 5 -4.66 -23.39 2.64
CA SER A 5 -3.58 -22.42 2.43
C SER A 5 -4.04 -21.25 1.56
N ASP A 6 -4.74 -21.51 0.45
CA ASP A 6 -5.20 -20.40 -0.40
C ASP A 6 -6.39 -19.62 0.16
N LEU A 7 -7.21 -20.21 1.03
CA LEU A 7 -8.22 -19.44 1.77
C LEU A 7 -7.54 -18.46 2.74
N GLY A 8 -6.46 -18.88 3.40
CA GLY A 8 -5.62 -18.00 4.23
C GLY A 8 -5.03 -16.86 3.42
N LEU A 9 -4.41 -17.15 2.27
CA LEU A 9 -3.87 -16.13 1.36
C LEU A 9 -4.97 -15.17 0.88
N LEU A 10 -6.14 -15.68 0.47
CA LEU A 10 -7.28 -14.85 0.07
C LEU A 10 -7.71 -13.90 1.19
N LEU A 11 -7.87 -14.42 2.41
CA LEU A 11 -8.31 -13.62 3.56
C LEU A 11 -7.30 -12.52 3.86
N VAL A 12 -6.02 -12.86 3.99
CA VAL A 12 -4.96 -11.87 4.26
C VAL A 12 -4.92 -10.83 3.15
N ARG A 13 -5.00 -11.26 1.89
CA ARG A 13 -4.94 -10.37 0.73
C ARG A 13 -6.10 -9.38 0.68
N VAL A 14 -7.33 -9.88 0.78
CA VAL A 14 -8.55 -9.05 0.72
C VAL A 14 -8.62 -8.11 1.91
N CYS A 15 -8.36 -8.61 3.12
CA CYS A 15 -8.40 -7.79 4.33
C CYS A 15 -7.29 -6.74 4.31
N ALA A 16 -6.03 -7.12 4.09
CA ALA A 16 -4.92 -6.17 4.12
C ALA A 16 -5.00 -5.16 2.96
N GLY A 17 -5.22 -5.62 1.73
CA GLY A 17 -5.35 -4.72 0.59
C GLY A 17 -6.55 -3.79 0.72
N GLY A 18 -7.71 -4.32 1.14
CA GLY A 18 -8.93 -3.54 1.34
C GLY A 18 -8.81 -2.53 2.48
N MET A 19 -8.25 -2.93 3.61
CA MET A 19 -8.02 -2.02 4.75
C MET A 19 -6.98 -0.94 4.42
N LEU A 20 -5.90 -1.30 3.71
CA LEU A 20 -4.90 -0.32 3.26
C LEU A 20 -5.57 0.72 2.35
N ALA A 21 -6.33 0.28 1.36
CA ALA A 21 -7.04 1.18 0.45
C ALA A 21 -8.05 2.06 1.19
N ALA A 22 -8.90 1.48 2.05
CA ALA A 22 -9.98 2.20 2.72
C ALA A 22 -9.49 3.18 3.80
N PHE A 23 -8.55 2.75 4.65
CA PHE A 23 -8.15 3.50 5.85
C PHE A 23 -6.88 4.35 5.66
N HIS A 24 -5.99 3.97 4.73
CA HIS A 24 -4.73 4.69 4.50
C HIS A 24 -4.68 5.38 3.13
N GLY A 25 -5.22 4.73 2.09
CA GLY A 25 -5.23 5.27 0.72
C GLY A 25 -6.32 6.31 0.46
N TRP A 26 -7.57 6.04 0.84
CA TRP A 26 -8.73 6.84 0.42
C TRP A 26 -8.64 8.31 0.84
N ALA A 27 -8.30 8.55 2.11
CA ALA A 27 -8.12 9.91 2.61
C ALA A 27 -7.02 10.66 1.84
N LYS A 28 -5.91 9.98 1.52
CA LYS A 28 -4.79 10.57 0.77
C LYS A 28 -5.16 10.86 -0.68
N VAL A 29 -5.90 9.99 -1.36
CA VAL A 29 -6.37 10.25 -2.73
C VAL A 29 -7.31 11.45 -2.80
N LYS A 30 -8.19 11.63 -1.80
CA LYS A 30 -8.99 12.86 -1.69
C LYS A 30 -8.11 14.11 -1.51
N SER A 31 -7.03 14.00 -0.73
CA SER A 31 -6.05 15.10 -0.60
C SER A 31 -5.30 15.37 -1.90
N VAL A 32 -4.95 14.34 -2.68
CA VAL A 32 -4.37 14.51 -4.03
C VAL A 32 -5.35 15.25 -4.94
N TYR A 33 -6.63 14.85 -4.96
CA TYR A 33 -7.65 15.55 -5.74
C TYR A 33 -7.76 17.02 -5.32
N ALA A 34 -7.84 17.31 -4.02
CA ALA A 34 -7.91 18.67 -3.50
C ALA A 34 -6.67 19.51 -3.83
N LEU A 35 -5.47 18.91 -3.77
CA LEU A 35 -4.23 19.55 -4.16
C LEU A 35 -4.22 19.90 -5.66
N LEU A 36 -4.60 18.97 -6.53
CA LEU A 36 -4.52 19.15 -7.98
C LEU A 36 -5.61 20.04 -8.56
N VAL A 37 -6.81 20.01 -7.99
CA VAL A 37 -7.99 20.70 -8.54
C VAL A 37 -8.30 22.01 -7.83
N HIS A 38 -8.01 22.08 -6.53
CA HIS A 38 -8.36 23.21 -5.68
C HIS A 38 -7.14 23.95 -5.11
N ASP A 39 -5.93 23.58 -5.52
CA ASP A 39 -4.65 24.12 -5.04
C ASP A 39 -4.57 24.11 -3.49
N GLN A 40 -5.20 23.09 -2.87
CA GLN A 40 -5.26 22.98 -1.41
C GLN A 40 -3.98 22.37 -0.85
N GLU A 41 -3.42 23.03 0.17
CA GLU A 41 -2.28 22.49 0.87
C GLU A 41 -2.56 21.12 1.49
N TRP A 42 -1.61 20.21 1.31
CA TRP A 42 -1.67 18.88 1.88
C TRP A 42 -0.47 18.65 2.81
N ARG A 43 -0.74 18.62 4.13
CA ARG A 43 0.30 18.45 5.17
C ARG A 43 1.23 17.25 4.96
N PHE A 44 0.75 16.18 4.33
CA PHE A 44 1.60 15.02 4.06
C PHE A 44 2.75 15.35 3.10
N VAL A 45 2.58 16.32 2.19
CA VAL A 45 3.67 16.82 1.33
C VAL A 45 4.80 17.41 2.19
N GLN A 46 4.47 18.17 3.23
CA GLN A 46 5.45 18.70 4.17
C GLN A 46 6.13 17.59 4.97
N THR A 47 5.37 16.56 5.38
CA THR A 47 5.95 15.36 6.01
C THR A 47 6.97 14.68 5.09
N VAL A 48 6.63 14.48 3.81
CA VAL A 48 7.53 13.87 2.82
C VAL A 48 8.75 14.77 2.55
N ALA A 49 8.58 16.10 2.57
CA ALA A 49 9.68 17.05 2.47
C ALA A 49 10.63 16.95 3.66
N GLY A 50 10.09 16.83 4.88
CA GLY A 50 10.88 16.64 6.10
C GLY A 50 11.67 15.34 6.15
N LEU A 51 11.29 14.34 5.33
CA LEU A 51 12.05 13.10 5.14
C LEU A 51 13.20 13.25 4.12
N GLY A 52 13.34 14.41 3.45
CA GLY A 52 14.44 14.69 2.53
C GLY A 52 14.20 14.26 1.07
N PHE A 53 12.95 14.01 0.66
CA PHE A 53 12.67 13.65 -0.74
C PHE A 53 12.82 14.85 -1.69
N PRO A 54 13.47 14.69 -2.86
CA PRO A 54 13.77 15.80 -3.79
C PRO A 54 12.52 16.38 -4.50
N PHE A 55 11.41 15.63 -4.53
CA PHE A 55 10.13 16.08 -5.10
C PHE A 55 8.95 15.69 -4.19
N PRO A 56 8.76 16.37 -3.04
CA PRO A 56 7.85 15.91 -2.00
C PRO A 56 6.41 15.71 -2.46
N THR A 57 5.91 16.60 -3.32
CA THR A 57 4.56 16.51 -3.88
C THR A 57 4.37 15.28 -4.77
N LEU A 58 5.38 14.96 -5.58
CA LEU A 58 5.37 13.78 -6.45
C LEU A 58 5.38 12.50 -5.61
N PHE A 59 6.28 12.40 -4.64
CA PHE A 59 6.39 11.21 -3.78
C PHE A 59 5.18 11.04 -2.86
N ALA A 60 4.62 12.13 -2.34
CA ALA A 60 3.38 12.10 -1.56
C ALA A 60 2.21 11.57 -2.40
N THR A 61 2.05 12.09 -3.62
CA THR A 61 1.02 11.63 -4.56
C THR A 61 1.22 10.17 -4.97
N ALA A 62 2.46 9.78 -5.29
CA ALA A 62 2.80 8.40 -5.61
C ALA A 62 2.48 7.44 -4.45
N ALA A 63 2.78 7.82 -3.21
CA ALA A 63 2.43 7.04 -2.04
C ALA A 63 0.91 6.89 -1.86
N ALA A 64 0.14 7.96 -2.08
CA ALA A 64 -1.33 7.91 -2.03
C ALA A 64 -1.91 6.94 -3.05
N ILE A 65 -1.43 7.02 -4.30
CA ILE A 65 -1.86 6.15 -5.40
C ILE A 65 -1.48 4.70 -5.10
N ALA A 66 -0.25 4.46 -4.65
CA ALA A 66 0.24 3.11 -4.31
C ALA A 66 -0.55 2.49 -3.15
N GLU A 67 -0.86 3.25 -2.09
CA GLU A 67 -1.65 2.73 -0.97
C GLU A 67 -3.11 2.47 -1.35
N PHE A 68 -3.73 3.34 -2.17
CA PHE A 68 -5.12 3.18 -2.58
C PHE A 68 -5.29 2.14 -3.68
N PHE A 69 -4.74 2.39 -4.86
CA PHE A 69 -4.89 1.50 -6.01
C PHE A 69 -4.09 0.23 -5.84
N GLY A 70 -2.88 0.29 -5.26
CA GLY A 70 -2.13 -0.92 -4.91
C GLY A 70 -2.88 -1.77 -3.89
N GLY A 71 -3.54 -1.17 -2.89
CA GLY A 71 -4.39 -1.88 -1.94
C GLY A 71 -5.56 -2.61 -2.62
N ILE A 72 -6.26 -1.94 -3.55
CA ILE A 72 -7.36 -2.54 -4.34
C ILE A 72 -6.84 -3.68 -5.22
N LEU A 73 -5.76 -3.45 -5.96
CA LEU A 73 -5.13 -4.43 -6.85
C LEU A 73 -4.68 -5.66 -6.06
N LEU A 74 -4.03 -5.44 -4.90
CA LEU A 74 -3.68 -6.50 -3.99
C LEU A 74 -4.93 -7.26 -3.56
N ALA A 75 -5.95 -6.60 -3.01
CA ALA A 75 -7.16 -7.27 -2.50
C ALA A 75 -7.82 -8.20 -3.53
N VAL A 76 -8.02 -7.69 -4.75
CA VAL A 76 -8.60 -8.47 -5.86
C VAL A 76 -7.63 -9.53 -6.38
N GLY A 77 -6.32 -9.35 -6.17
CA GLY A 77 -5.27 -10.23 -6.62
C GLY A 77 -4.96 -10.05 -8.10
N LEU A 78 -4.87 -8.80 -8.56
CA LEU A 78 -4.51 -8.42 -9.93
C LEU A 78 -3.16 -7.68 -9.91
N LEU A 79 -2.22 -8.10 -10.77
CA LEU A 79 -0.84 -7.62 -10.76
C LEU A 79 -0.24 -7.68 -9.33
N THR A 80 -0.56 -8.75 -8.61
CA THR A 80 -0.38 -8.89 -7.15
C THR A 80 1.06 -8.62 -6.75
N ARG A 81 2.02 -9.20 -7.47
CA ARG A 81 3.45 -8.99 -7.20
C ARG A 81 3.84 -7.52 -7.35
N TRP A 82 3.40 -6.84 -8.41
CA TRP A 82 3.74 -5.43 -8.63
C TRP A 82 3.05 -4.50 -7.63
N ALA A 83 1.76 -4.73 -7.37
CA ALA A 83 1.00 -3.99 -6.36
C ALA A 83 1.63 -4.14 -4.97
N ALA A 84 1.98 -5.36 -4.59
CA ALA A 84 2.65 -5.66 -3.32
C ALA A 84 4.04 -5.00 -3.24
N GLY A 85 4.80 -4.97 -4.33
CA GLY A 85 6.09 -4.28 -4.39
C GLY A 85 5.97 -2.77 -4.13
N LEU A 86 4.98 -2.11 -4.75
CA LEU A 86 4.72 -0.69 -4.51
C LEU A 86 4.28 -0.41 -3.07
N ILE A 87 3.40 -1.26 -2.51
CA ILE A 87 2.99 -1.16 -1.09
C ILE A 87 4.20 -1.38 -0.17
N ALA A 88 5.07 -2.34 -0.46
CA ALA A 88 6.25 -2.59 0.36
C ALA A 88 7.17 -1.35 0.41
N ILE A 89 7.35 -0.65 -0.70
CA ILE A 89 8.12 0.60 -0.74
C ILE A 89 7.48 1.68 0.14
N THR A 90 6.16 1.91 0.03
CA THR A 90 5.49 2.95 0.84
C THR A 90 5.50 2.60 2.33
N MET A 91 5.30 1.33 2.67
CA MET A 91 5.34 0.88 4.07
C MET A 91 6.75 0.93 4.65
N LEU A 92 7.80 0.68 3.86
CA LEU A 92 9.18 0.86 4.31
C LEU A 92 9.47 2.32 4.71
N VAL A 93 9.05 3.27 3.87
CA VAL A 93 9.17 4.71 4.18
C VAL A 93 8.33 5.07 5.41
N ALA A 94 7.11 4.53 5.54
CA ALA A 94 6.27 4.75 6.70
C ALA A 94 6.88 4.21 8.00
N VAL A 95 7.46 2.99 7.97
CA VAL A 95 8.20 2.40 9.09
C VAL A 95 9.36 3.29 9.50
N TYR A 96 10.19 3.70 8.54
CA TYR A 96 11.32 4.60 8.80
C TYR A 96 10.84 5.89 9.48
N ARG A 97 9.82 6.55 8.92
CA ARG A 97 9.23 7.77 9.49
C ARG A 97 8.80 7.54 10.93
N HIS A 98 8.01 6.50 11.21
CA HIS A 98 7.55 6.21 12.57
C HIS A 98 8.67 5.90 13.55
N LEU A 99 9.70 5.14 13.15
CA LEU A 99 10.87 4.87 13.99
C LEU A 99 11.62 6.15 14.39
N THR A 100 11.65 7.14 13.51
CA THR A 100 12.31 8.43 13.76
C THR A 100 11.44 9.47 14.47
N THR A 101 10.12 9.28 14.57
CA THR A 101 9.21 10.30 15.11
C THR A 101 8.49 9.91 16.39
N ASP A 102 7.80 8.77 16.40
CA ASP A 102 6.79 8.45 17.43
C ASP A 102 6.80 6.99 17.89
N TRP A 103 7.65 6.14 17.30
CA TRP A 103 7.75 4.71 17.57
C TRP A 103 6.49 3.89 17.28
N ARG A 104 5.49 4.45 16.57
CA ARG A 104 4.23 3.76 16.22
C ARG A 104 4.32 2.99 14.90
N PHE A 105 5.45 2.32 14.68
CA PHE A 105 5.79 1.69 13.39
C PHE A 105 5.12 0.33 13.17
N GLU A 106 4.58 -0.30 14.22
CA GLU A 106 4.09 -1.68 14.22
C GLU A 106 3.06 -1.96 13.11
N LEU A 107 2.10 -1.04 12.91
CA LEU A 107 1.07 -1.20 11.88
C LEU A 107 1.68 -1.11 10.47
N ALA A 108 2.57 -0.16 10.23
CA ALA A 108 3.27 -0.03 8.95
C ALA A 108 4.16 -1.25 8.69
N ALA A 109 4.82 -1.78 9.71
CA ALA A 109 5.62 -3.00 9.63
C ALA A 109 4.76 -4.23 9.34
N LEU A 110 3.56 -4.33 9.91
CA LEU A 110 2.63 -5.42 9.61
C LEU A 110 2.20 -5.40 8.14
N TYR A 111 1.82 -4.23 7.61
CA TYR A 111 1.51 -4.10 6.18
C TYR A 111 2.73 -4.37 5.31
N LEU A 112 3.94 -3.99 5.74
CA LEU A 112 5.18 -4.31 5.03
C LEU A 112 5.40 -5.84 4.95
N VAL A 113 5.25 -6.56 6.05
CA VAL A 113 5.41 -8.03 6.08
C VAL A 113 4.37 -8.70 5.18
N ILE A 114 3.12 -8.24 5.22
CA ILE A 114 2.07 -8.77 4.34
C ILE A 114 2.37 -8.45 2.87
N ALA A 115 2.85 -7.25 2.57
CA ALA A 115 3.26 -6.90 1.21
C ALA A 115 4.41 -7.80 0.73
N LEU A 116 5.41 -8.06 1.58
CA LEU A 116 6.52 -8.95 1.25
C LEU A 116 6.07 -10.41 1.05
N LEU A 117 5.08 -10.88 1.82
CA LEU A 117 4.46 -12.19 1.60
C LEU A 117 3.95 -12.33 0.15
N PHE A 118 3.27 -11.32 -0.38
CA PHE A 118 2.70 -11.36 -1.74
C PHE A 118 3.67 -10.90 -2.84
N PHE A 119 4.71 -10.15 -2.49
CA PHE A 119 5.77 -9.78 -3.43
C PHE A 119 6.71 -10.97 -3.73
N LEU A 120 7.03 -11.76 -2.71
CA LEU A 120 7.96 -12.89 -2.80
C LEU A 120 7.25 -14.24 -2.98
N GLY A 121 6.00 -14.34 -2.51
CA GLY A 121 5.21 -15.56 -2.52
C GLY A 121 4.16 -15.62 -3.63
N ASP A 122 3.30 -16.63 -3.53
CA ASP A 122 2.22 -16.88 -4.48
C ASP A 122 0.99 -16.02 -4.13
N PRO A 123 0.30 -15.41 -5.12
CA PRO A 123 -0.92 -14.65 -4.87
C PRO A 123 -2.09 -15.53 -4.40
N GLY A 124 -2.04 -16.84 -4.59
CA GLY A 124 -3.05 -17.83 -4.24
C GLY A 124 -4.08 -18.04 -5.37
N ARG A 125 -4.69 -19.23 -5.45
CA ARG A 125 -5.59 -19.64 -6.55
C ARG A 125 -6.81 -18.75 -6.78
N TRP A 126 -7.20 -17.99 -5.75
CA TRP A 126 -8.35 -17.08 -5.80
C TRP A 126 -7.95 -15.67 -6.26
N ALA A 127 -6.68 -15.44 -6.61
CA ALA A 127 -6.24 -14.23 -7.29
C ALA A 127 -6.79 -14.15 -8.71
N LEU A 128 -7.03 -12.94 -9.21
CA LEU A 128 -7.24 -12.75 -10.65
C LEU A 128 -6.00 -13.14 -11.45
N ASP A 129 -4.79 -12.94 -10.93
CA ASP A 129 -3.55 -13.37 -11.59
C ASP A 129 -3.56 -14.88 -11.88
N ALA A 130 -4.00 -15.70 -10.92
CA ALA A 130 -4.10 -17.15 -11.12
C ALA A 130 -5.13 -17.52 -12.20
N ARG A 131 -6.22 -16.74 -12.35
CA ARG A 131 -7.24 -16.96 -13.38
C ARG A 131 -6.80 -16.46 -14.76
N LEU A 132 -6.06 -15.36 -14.80
CA LEU A 132 -5.58 -14.69 -16.01
C LEU A 132 -4.20 -15.19 -16.45
N ARG A 133 -3.54 -16.03 -15.64
CA ARG A 133 -2.18 -16.55 -15.83
C ARG A 133 -1.14 -15.42 -15.95
N LEU A 134 -1.24 -14.43 -15.06
CA LEU A 134 -0.32 -13.30 -14.92
C LEU A 134 0.78 -13.55 -13.88
#